data_AF-A0A0N5BTV0-F1
#
_entry.id   AF-A0A0N5BTV0-F1
#
_cell.length_a   1.000
_cell.length_b   1.000
_cell.length_c   1.000
_cell.angle_alpha   90.00
_cell.angle_beta   90.00
_cell.angle_gamma   90.00
#
_symmetry.space_group_name_H-M   'P 1'
#
loop_
_entity.id
_entity.type
_entity.pdbx_description
1 polymer ?
#
loop_
_entity_poly.entity_id
_entity_poly.type
_entity_poly.pdbx_seq_one_letter_code
_entity_poly.pdbx_strand_id
1 'polypeptide(L)'
;MSSCSNVELSYVKLFYVELSRHHFNDTTYKLYNPSKNLSVDEAMLNFRGFVPYRQYIVNKKHAHGIKMYSLCEPTGLVLCLDFYMRRSKMNFEYAEIGHSGTVVLELLENYLYERRSVFIDNYYSSIVLAQILYQKKTFVTGTIRKNRKGVKDLLNEIKLSPGQKFTKIIKGMVEICYRNDKKDIYILSTEFSSHFADSKNSRGTVSKKPLSASSYNSLMVVLMLVIKR
;
A
#
# COMPACT_ATOMS: atom_id res chain seq x y z
N MET A 1 -41.47 -20.56 14.23
CA MET A 1 -40.18 -20.92 13.60
C MET A 1 -39.68 -19.69 12.88
N SER A 2 -39.10 -18.77 13.63
CA SER A 2 -37.67 -18.64 13.95
C SER A 2 -37.09 -17.52 13.10
N SER A 3 -37.31 -16.30 13.58
CA SER A 3 -36.48 -15.13 13.33
C SER A 3 -35.06 -15.41 13.83
N CYS A 4 -34.36 -16.34 13.17
CA CYS A 4 -32.91 -16.39 13.22
C CYS A 4 -32.49 -15.07 12.57
N SER A 5 -32.16 -14.12 13.44
CA SER A 5 -32.08 -12.71 13.07
C SER A 5 -31.05 -12.56 11.96
N ASN A 6 -31.30 -11.70 10.97
CA ASN A 6 -30.32 -11.41 9.89
C ASN A 6 -28.92 -11.04 10.43
N VAL A 7 -28.84 -10.66 11.71
CA VAL A 7 -27.65 -10.40 12.49
C VAL A 7 -26.84 -11.68 12.76
N GLU A 8 -27.44 -12.77 13.26
CA GLU A 8 -26.74 -14.05 13.48
C GLU A 8 -26.17 -14.65 12.20
N LEU A 9 -26.96 -14.65 11.12
CA LEU A 9 -26.51 -15.08 9.79
C LEU A 9 -25.35 -14.23 9.26
N SER A 10 -25.30 -12.94 9.62
CA SER A 10 -24.18 -12.08 9.24
C SER A 10 -22.90 -12.43 10.01
N TYR A 11 -22.99 -12.73 11.33
CA TYR A 11 -21.85 -13.15 12.14
C TYR A 11 -21.26 -14.49 11.67
N VAL A 12 -22.12 -15.47 11.36
CA VAL A 12 -21.67 -16.78 10.85
C VAL A 12 -20.94 -16.64 9.52
N LYS A 13 -21.44 -15.80 8.60
CA LYS A 13 -20.76 -15.55 7.31
C LYS A 13 -19.41 -14.85 7.49
N LEU A 14 -19.30 -13.93 8.44
CA LEU A 14 -18.02 -13.28 8.76
C LEU A 14 -17.00 -14.26 9.33
N PHE A 15 -17.45 -15.17 10.19
CA PHE A 15 -16.60 -16.20 10.77
C PHE A 15 -15.91 -17.07 9.71
N TYR A 16 -16.64 -17.55 8.70
CA TYR A 16 -16.03 -18.35 7.63
C TYR A 16 -15.06 -17.57 6.75
N VAL A 17 -15.33 -16.27 6.53
CA VAL A 17 -14.42 -15.39 5.78
C VAL A 17 -13.13 -15.17 6.56
N GLU A 18 -13.23 -14.91 7.87
CA GLU A 18 -12.07 -14.77 8.75
C GLU A 18 -11.27 -16.07 8.84
N LEU A 19 -11.93 -17.23 8.98
CA LEU A 19 -11.27 -18.53 9.01
C LEU A 19 -10.53 -18.83 7.70
N SER A 20 -11.18 -18.59 6.55
CA SER A 20 -10.56 -18.77 5.23
C SER A 20 -9.36 -17.84 5.05
N ARG A 21 -9.48 -16.59 5.50
CA ARG A 21 -8.39 -15.61 5.49
C ARG A 21 -7.20 -16.08 6.30
N HIS A 22 -7.42 -16.48 7.56
CA HIS A 22 -6.35 -16.97 8.44
C HIS A 22 -5.68 -18.19 7.82
N HIS A 23 -6.46 -19.17 7.38
CA HIS A 23 -5.92 -20.37 6.76
C HIS A 23 -5.06 -20.07 5.52
N PHE A 24 -5.52 -19.17 4.65
CA PHE A 24 -4.76 -18.74 3.47
C PHE A 24 -3.44 -18.04 3.87
N ASN A 25 -3.50 -17.07 4.77
CA ASN A 25 -2.33 -16.29 5.20
C ASN A 25 -1.29 -17.21 5.88
N ASP A 26 -1.73 -18.09 6.79
CA ASP A 26 -0.87 -19.03 7.51
C ASP A 26 -0.22 -20.04 6.56
N THR A 27 -1.01 -20.59 5.64
CA THR A 27 -0.53 -21.60 4.68
C THR A 27 0.48 -20.98 3.72
N THR A 28 0.19 -19.79 3.20
CA THR A 28 1.09 -19.10 2.28
C THR A 28 2.42 -18.77 2.96
N TYR A 29 2.38 -18.24 4.18
CA TYR A 29 3.59 -17.96 4.96
C TYR A 29 4.43 -19.21 5.26
N LYS A 30 3.79 -20.35 5.58
CA LYS A 30 4.49 -21.61 5.86
C LYS A 30 5.11 -22.25 4.62
N LEU A 31 4.46 -22.12 3.47
CA LEU A 31 4.86 -22.83 2.25
C LEU A 31 5.80 -22.01 1.36
N TYR A 32 5.81 -20.68 1.49
CA TYR A 32 6.47 -19.82 0.52
C TYR A 32 7.23 -18.67 1.19
N ASN A 33 8.52 -18.56 0.88
CA ASN A 33 9.34 -17.40 1.25
C ASN A 33 9.44 -16.43 0.07
N PRO A 34 8.83 -15.23 0.14
CA PRO A 34 8.83 -14.28 -0.95
C PRO A 34 10.16 -13.56 -1.11
N SER A 35 10.37 -13.00 -2.29
CA SER A 35 11.50 -12.11 -2.59
C SER A 35 11.51 -10.84 -1.73
N LYS A 36 12.63 -10.11 -1.78
CA LYS A 36 12.88 -8.91 -0.97
C LYS A 36 11.80 -7.82 -1.12
N ASN A 37 11.32 -7.62 -2.34
CA ASN A 37 10.43 -6.52 -2.68
C ASN A 37 8.98 -6.98 -2.57
N LEU A 38 8.18 -6.28 -1.77
CA LEU A 38 6.77 -6.58 -1.57
C LEU A 38 5.94 -5.33 -1.88
N SER A 39 4.65 -5.48 -2.10
CA SER A 39 3.77 -4.34 -2.34
C SER A 39 2.40 -4.52 -1.70
N VAL A 40 1.83 -3.41 -1.21
CA VAL A 40 0.49 -3.38 -0.60
C VAL A 40 -0.42 -2.51 -1.46
N ASP A 41 -1.56 -3.06 -1.83
CA ASP A 41 -2.58 -2.36 -2.61
C ASP A 41 -3.98 -2.97 -2.35
N GLU A 42 -4.98 -2.38 -2.99
CA GLU A 42 -6.38 -2.77 -2.87
C GLU A 42 -6.84 -3.52 -4.11
N ALA A 43 -7.39 -4.70 -3.87
CA ALA A 43 -8.07 -5.51 -4.88
C ALA A 43 -9.59 -5.46 -4.68
N MET A 44 -10.32 -5.75 -5.76
CA MET A 44 -11.78 -5.88 -5.72
C MET A 44 -12.18 -7.30 -6.14
N LEU A 45 -12.78 -8.04 -5.22
CA LEU A 45 -13.41 -9.31 -5.55
C LEU A 45 -14.77 -9.03 -6.19
N ASN A 46 -14.94 -9.45 -7.45
CA ASN A 46 -16.23 -9.36 -8.12
C ASN A 46 -17.24 -10.30 -7.43
N PHE A 47 -18.17 -9.72 -6.67
CA PHE A 47 -19.17 -10.46 -5.93
C PHE A 47 -20.54 -9.79 -6.09
N ARG A 48 -21.52 -10.58 -6.53
CA ARG A 48 -22.89 -10.10 -6.82
C ARG A 48 -23.91 -10.47 -5.74
N GLY A 49 -23.55 -11.32 -4.79
CA GLY A 49 -24.43 -11.70 -3.69
C GLY A 49 -24.66 -10.57 -2.67
N PHE A 50 -25.62 -10.79 -1.77
CA PHE A 50 -25.93 -9.86 -0.69
C PHE A 50 -24.97 -10.05 0.49
N VAL A 51 -24.08 -9.08 0.69
CA VAL A 51 -23.21 -8.95 1.87
C VAL A 51 -23.23 -7.50 2.38
N PRO A 52 -23.28 -7.28 3.70
CA PRO A 52 -23.45 -5.95 4.28
C PRO A 52 -22.24 -5.01 4.10
N TYR A 53 -21.08 -5.54 3.72
CA TYR A 53 -19.82 -4.80 3.53
C TYR A 53 -19.42 -4.65 2.06
N ARG A 54 -20.32 -4.96 1.11
CA ARG A 54 -20.10 -4.70 -0.32
C ARG A 54 -19.74 -3.22 -0.54
N GLN A 55 -18.67 -2.97 -1.28
CA GLN A 55 -18.18 -1.65 -1.61
C GLN A 55 -18.52 -1.30 -3.06
N TYR A 56 -18.72 -0.01 -3.30
CA TYR A 56 -18.70 0.59 -4.62
C TYR A 56 -17.46 1.48 -4.75
N ILE A 57 -16.54 1.13 -5.64
CA ILE A 57 -15.33 1.92 -5.90
C ILE A 57 -15.35 2.37 -7.35
N VAL A 58 -15.46 3.69 -7.52
CA VAL A 58 -15.41 4.37 -8.82
C VAL A 58 -14.04 4.12 -9.47
N ASN A 59 -14.01 3.99 -10.80
CA ASN A 59 -12.80 3.75 -11.61
C ASN A 59 -12.13 2.38 -11.44
N LYS A 60 -12.81 1.39 -10.86
CA LYS A 60 -12.40 -0.03 -10.90
C LYS A 60 -13.22 -0.77 -11.96
N LYS A 61 -12.60 -1.71 -12.69
CA LYS A 61 -13.27 -2.52 -13.71
C LYS A 61 -14.50 -3.25 -13.16
N HIS A 62 -14.36 -3.81 -11.97
CA HIS A 62 -15.47 -4.29 -11.15
C HIS A 62 -15.78 -3.23 -10.09
N ALA A 63 -16.68 -2.30 -10.39
CA ALA A 63 -16.96 -1.20 -9.47
C ALA A 63 -17.69 -1.66 -8.21
N HIS A 64 -18.49 -2.73 -8.30
CA HIS A 64 -19.20 -3.31 -7.17
C HIS A 64 -18.59 -4.66 -6.77
N GLY A 65 -18.20 -4.80 -5.51
CA GLY A 65 -17.62 -6.03 -5.02
C GLY A 65 -17.23 -5.98 -3.55
N ILE A 66 -16.42 -6.94 -3.13
CA ILE A 66 -15.81 -6.94 -1.80
C ILE A 66 -14.41 -6.35 -1.94
N LYS A 67 -14.16 -5.23 -1.25
CA LYS A 67 -12.84 -4.61 -1.20
C LYS A 67 -11.95 -5.46 -0.29
N MET A 68 -10.76 -5.78 -0.76
CA MET A 68 -9.71 -6.41 0.05
C MET A 68 -8.41 -5.63 -0.06
N TYR A 69 -7.59 -5.77 0.96
CA TYR A 69 -6.22 -5.33 1.03
C TYR A 69 -5.32 -6.55 0.82
N SER A 70 -4.27 -6.41 0.03
CA SER A 70 -3.39 -7.53 -0.30
C SER A 70 -1.93 -7.12 -0.24
N LEU A 71 -1.12 -7.94 0.41
CA LEU A 71 0.34 -7.94 0.31
C LEU A 71 0.75 -8.91 -0.79
N CYS A 72 1.61 -8.46 -1.69
CA CYS A 72 1.93 -9.22 -2.88
C CYS A 72 3.39 -9.09 -3.28
N GLU A 73 3.88 -10.14 -3.92
CA GLU A 73 5.19 -10.13 -4.57
C GLU A 73 5.13 -9.47 -5.96
N PRO A 74 6.25 -8.92 -6.49
CA PRO A 74 6.37 -8.48 -7.87
C PRO A 74 5.85 -9.46 -8.94
N THR A 75 5.87 -10.77 -8.69
CA THR A 75 5.31 -11.77 -9.61
C THR A 75 3.78 -11.69 -9.74
N GLY A 76 3.12 -10.97 -8.83
CA GLY A 76 1.67 -10.89 -8.71
C GLY A 76 1.08 -11.91 -7.73
N LEU A 77 1.92 -12.76 -7.11
CA LEU A 77 1.48 -13.69 -6.08
C LEU A 77 1.00 -12.93 -4.84
N VAL A 78 -0.19 -13.27 -4.36
CA VAL A 78 -0.75 -12.75 -3.11
C VAL A 78 -0.18 -13.55 -1.94
N LEU A 79 0.41 -12.86 -0.99
CA LEU A 79 1.10 -13.45 0.18
C LEU A 79 0.28 -13.37 1.45
N CYS A 80 -0.49 -12.29 1.58
CA CYS A 80 -1.37 -12.04 2.71
C CYS A 80 -2.53 -11.17 2.23
N LEU A 81 -3.73 -11.42 2.73
CA LEU A 81 -4.90 -10.60 2.42
C LEU A 81 -5.73 -10.29 3.66
N ASP A 82 -6.46 -9.19 3.58
CA ASP A 82 -7.47 -8.82 4.56
C ASP A 82 -8.68 -8.16 3.92
N PHE A 83 -9.85 -8.33 4.53
CA PHE A 83 -11.11 -7.83 3.99
C PHE A 83 -11.49 -6.50 4.60
N TYR A 84 -11.91 -5.55 3.77
CA TYR A 84 -12.47 -4.32 4.29
C TYR A 84 -13.83 -4.59 4.95
N MET A 85 -13.86 -4.47 6.27
CA MET A 85 -15.05 -4.53 7.09
C MET A 85 -15.36 -3.13 7.62
N ARG A 86 -16.60 -2.64 7.46
CA ARG A 86 -17.00 -1.29 7.97
C ARG A 86 -16.77 -1.10 9.47
N ARG A 87 -16.60 -2.20 10.23
CA ARG A 87 -16.21 -2.20 11.64
C ARG A 87 -14.76 -2.68 11.73
N SER A 88 -13.80 -1.77 11.61
CA SER A 88 -12.41 -2.10 11.93
C SER A 88 -12.25 -2.22 13.44
N LYS A 89 -11.47 -3.20 13.89
CA LYS A 89 -10.96 -3.22 15.26
C LYS A 89 -10.00 -2.05 15.38
N MET A 90 -10.35 -1.03 16.16
CA MET A 90 -9.39 0.04 16.49
C MET A 90 -8.23 -0.61 17.24
N ASN A 91 -7.06 -0.67 16.60
CA ASN A 91 -5.85 -1.04 17.30
C ASN A 91 -5.31 0.21 18.01
N PHE A 92 -5.60 0.32 19.31
CA PHE A 92 -5.22 1.47 20.13
C PHE A 92 -3.70 1.69 20.18
N GLU A 93 -2.91 0.65 19.99
CA GLU A 93 -1.44 0.72 19.93
C GLU A 93 -0.94 1.61 18.79
N TYR A 94 -1.73 1.73 17.71
CA TYR A 94 -1.34 2.41 16.48
C TYR A 94 -2.31 3.53 16.07
N ALA A 95 -2.96 4.17 17.05
CA ALA A 95 -3.95 5.23 16.79
C ALA A 95 -3.40 6.37 15.91
N GLU A 96 -2.10 6.69 16.01
CA GLU A 96 -1.46 7.79 15.29
C GLU A 96 -1.29 7.57 13.78
N ILE A 97 -1.18 6.32 13.32
CA ILE A 97 -1.06 5.99 11.89
C ILE A 97 -2.42 5.81 11.20
N GLY A 98 -3.48 5.66 12.00
CA GLY A 98 -4.85 5.45 11.54
C GLY A 98 -5.05 4.14 10.77
N HIS A 99 -6.29 3.92 10.31
CA HIS A 99 -6.71 2.67 9.65
C HIS A 99 -5.79 2.23 8.51
N SER A 100 -5.41 3.14 7.62
CA SER A 100 -4.57 2.77 6.47
C SER A 100 -3.17 2.31 6.89
N GLY A 101 -2.59 2.91 7.93
CA GLY A 101 -1.31 2.45 8.47
C GLY A 101 -1.42 1.11 9.18
N THR A 102 -2.49 0.91 9.97
CA THR A 102 -2.77 -0.35 10.67
C THR A 102 -2.88 -1.52 9.69
N VAL A 103 -3.63 -1.34 8.59
CA VAL A 103 -3.73 -2.36 7.52
C VAL A 103 -2.36 -2.77 6.98
N VAL A 104 -1.44 -1.82 6.76
CA VAL A 104 -0.09 -2.14 6.27
C VAL A 104 0.69 -2.96 7.29
N LEU A 105 0.63 -2.59 8.58
CA LEU A 105 1.32 -3.32 9.64
C LEU A 105 0.76 -4.75 9.80
N GLU A 106 -0.56 -4.90 9.80
CA GLU A 106 -1.23 -6.20 9.94
C GLU A 106 -0.90 -7.13 8.77
N LEU A 107 -0.92 -6.62 7.53
CA LEU A 107 -0.55 -7.41 6.36
C LEU A 107 0.92 -7.85 6.40
N LEU A 108 1.80 -7.02 6.96
CA LEU A 108 3.23 -7.28 7.05
C LEU A 108 3.65 -8.06 8.29
N GLU A 109 2.75 -8.38 9.23
CA GLU A 109 3.10 -8.89 10.56
C GLU A 109 4.16 -10.01 10.53
N ASN A 110 3.95 -11.02 9.68
CA ASN A 110 4.83 -12.17 9.50
C ASN A 110 6.09 -11.90 8.66
N TYR A 111 6.21 -10.70 8.08
CA TYR A 111 7.27 -10.29 7.14
C TYR A 111 8.12 -9.11 7.66
N LEU A 112 7.85 -8.64 8.88
CA LEU A 112 8.60 -7.57 9.55
C LEU A 112 9.99 -8.07 9.99
N TYR A 113 10.92 -7.14 10.23
CA TYR A 113 12.27 -7.41 10.73
C TYR A 113 13.21 -8.18 9.80
N GLU A 114 12.77 -8.49 8.58
CA GLU A 114 13.52 -9.27 7.58
C GLU A 114 14.24 -8.41 6.52
N ARG A 115 14.35 -7.08 6.72
CA ARG A 115 15.03 -6.14 5.78
C ARG A 115 14.45 -6.17 4.37
N ARG A 116 13.16 -6.51 4.25
CA ARG A 116 12.37 -6.41 3.03
C ARG A 116 12.01 -4.96 2.71
N SER A 117 11.67 -4.72 1.45
CA SER A 117 11.26 -3.42 0.93
C SER A 117 9.79 -3.47 0.51
N VAL A 118 8.94 -2.70 1.17
CA VAL A 118 7.51 -2.61 0.87
C VAL A 118 7.17 -1.37 0.06
N PHE A 119 6.41 -1.54 -1.01
CA PHE A 119 5.94 -0.47 -1.88
C PHE A 119 4.44 -0.23 -1.67
N ILE A 120 4.05 1.02 -1.39
CA ILE A 120 2.69 1.35 -0.97
C ILE A 120 2.14 2.59 -1.69
N ASP A 121 0.85 2.60 -2.02
CA ASP A 121 0.21 3.77 -2.62
C ASP A 121 -0.01 4.91 -1.60
N ASN A 122 -0.26 6.11 -2.11
CA ASN A 122 -0.50 7.32 -1.35
C ASN A 122 -1.62 7.22 -0.33
N TYR A 123 -2.59 6.31 -0.47
CA TYR A 123 -3.63 6.09 0.54
C TYR A 123 -3.01 5.64 1.87
N TYR A 124 -2.01 4.77 1.80
CA TYR A 124 -1.30 4.16 2.93
C TYR A 124 -0.15 5.02 3.47
N SER A 125 0.53 5.74 2.60
CA SER A 125 1.77 6.46 2.95
C SER A 125 1.56 7.55 4.01
N SER A 126 2.35 7.48 5.07
CA SER A 126 2.52 8.54 6.08
C SER A 126 3.94 8.50 6.66
N ILE A 127 4.41 9.65 7.17
CA ILE A 127 5.74 9.78 7.79
C ILE A 127 5.85 8.88 9.03
N VAL A 128 4.80 8.83 9.86
CA VAL A 128 4.78 8.03 11.09
C VAL A 128 4.85 6.53 10.78
N LEU A 129 4.09 6.04 9.79
CA LEU A 129 4.16 4.65 9.36
C LEU A 129 5.58 4.29 8.86
N ALA A 130 6.21 5.18 8.09
CA ALA A 130 7.56 4.94 7.60
C ALA A 130 8.60 4.85 8.72
N GLN A 131 8.47 5.67 9.77
CA GLN A 131 9.31 5.60 10.96
C GLN A 131 9.16 4.26 11.68
N ILE A 132 7.92 3.81 11.88
CA ILE A 132 7.63 2.52 12.54
C ILE A 132 8.23 1.37 11.73
N LEU A 133 7.96 1.31 10.42
CA LEU A 133 8.48 0.24 9.56
C LEU A 133 10.02 0.23 9.56
N TYR A 134 10.66 1.40 9.50
CA TYR A 134 12.11 1.51 9.56
C TYR A 134 12.69 0.99 10.89
N GLN A 135 12.07 1.33 12.02
CA GLN A 135 12.43 0.77 13.34
C GLN A 135 12.24 -0.76 13.38
N LYS A 136 11.23 -1.26 12.66
CA LYS A 136 10.99 -2.69 12.48
C LYS A 136 11.86 -3.33 11.38
N LYS A 137 12.96 -2.69 10.97
CA LYS A 137 13.89 -3.14 9.91
C LYS A 137 13.17 -3.53 8.61
N THR A 138 12.10 -2.82 8.25
CA THR A 138 11.38 -2.97 6.99
C THR A 138 11.43 -1.65 6.26
N PHE A 139 11.98 -1.65 5.05
CA PHE A 139 12.06 -0.43 4.26
C PHE A 139 10.73 -0.17 3.56
N VAL A 140 10.37 1.09 3.38
CA VAL A 140 9.14 1.48 2.68
C VAL A 140 9.44 2.52 1.61
N THR A 141 8.78 2.39 0.46
CA THR A 141 8.78 3.39 -0.60
C THR A 141 7.37 3.59 -1.12
N GLY A 142 6.86 4.82 -1.07
CA GLY A 142 5.50 5.10 -1.52
C GLY A 142 5.35 6.53 -2.04
N THR A 143 4.38 6.72 -2.91
CA THR A 143 3.92 8.08 -3.21
C THR A 143 3.21 8.64 -1.98
N ILE A 144 3.30 9.94 -1.73
CA ILE A 144 2.64 10.59 -0.58
C ILE A 144 1.87 11.83 -1.03
N ARG A 145 0.75 12.15 -0.38
CA ARG A 145 -0.04 13.33 -0.75
C ARG A 145 0.60 14.59 -0.15
N LYS A 146 0.64 15.68 -0.92
CA LYS A 146 1.15 16.99 -0.45
C LYS A 146 0.48 17.47 0.83
N ASN A 147 -0.82 17.21 0.97
CA ASN A 147 -1.62 17.61 2.13
C ASN A 147 -1.60 16.59 3.28
N ARG A 148 -0.74 15.55 3.22
CA ARG A 148 -0.58 14.62 4.33
C ARG A 148 0.08 15.35 5.51
N LYS A 149 -0.35 15.04 6.74
CA LYS A 149 0.19 15.63 7.98
C LYS A 149 1.73 15.48 8.00
N GLY A 150 2.44 16.56 8.29
CA GLY A 150 3.90 16.62 8.30
C GLY A 150 4.56 16.80 6.92
N VAL A 151 3.84 16.63 5.81
CA VAL A 151 4.37 16.84 4.44
C VAL A 151 4.14 18.28 3.98
N LYS A 152 2.96 18.85 4.26
CA LYS A 152 2.58 20.19 3.80
C LYS A 152 3.53 21.28 4.30
N ASP A 153 3.97 21.17 5.55
CA ASP A 153 4.86 22.15 6.21
C ASP A 153 6.28 22.15 5.60
N LEU A 154 6.62 21.11 4.84
CA LEU A 154 7.94 20.93 4.24
C LEU A 154 8.08 21.53 2.84
N LEU A 155 6.96 21.85 2.17
CA LEU A 155 6.92 21.98 0.71
C LEU A 155 6.17 23.22 0.20
N ASN A 156 5.62 24.06 1.09
CA ASN A 156 4.86 25.24 0.68
C ASN A 156 5.72 26.32 0.00
N GLU A 157 7.04 26.28 0.16
CA GLU A 157 7.95 27.32 -0.35
C GLU A 157 8.68 26.93 -1.65
N ILE A 158 8.51 25.68 -2.11
CA ILE A 158 9.36 25.13 -3.17
C ILE A 158 8.62 25.11 -4.51
N LYS A 159 9.06 25.97 -5.43
CA LYS A 159 8.63 25.96 -6.83
C LYS A 159 9.66 25.21 -7.66
N LEU A 160 9.28 24.05 -8.20
CA LEU A 160 10.15 23.25 -9.06
C LEU A 160 9.79 23.44 -10.54
N SER A 161 10.81 23.64 -11.37
CA SER A 161 10.72 23.54 -12.83
C SER A 161 10.80 22.08 -13.30
N PRO A 162 10.24 21.71 -14.47
CA PRO A 162 10.31 20.33 -14.98
C PRO A 162 11.72 19.76 -14.94
N GLY A 163 11.87 18.53 -14.42
CA GLY A 163 13.17 17.87 -14.26
C GLY A 163 13.93 18.26 -12.99
N GLN A 164 13.46 19.23 -12.21
CA GLN A 164 14.05 19.55 -10.91
C GLN A 164 13.51 18.66 -9.79
N LYS A 165 14.30 18.56 -8.71
CA LYS A 165 13.93 17.89 -7.47
C LYS A 165 14.27 18.75 -6.27
N PHE A 166 13.52 18.50 -5.21
CA PHE A 166 13.88 18.84 -3.85
C PHE A 166 14.00 17.55 -3.04
N THR A 167 14.96 17.52 -2.13
CA THR A 167 15.16 16.38 -1.23
C THR A 167 15.30 16.90 0.18
N LYS A 168 14.58 16.28 1.10
CA LYS A 168 14.77 16.46 2.52
C LYS A 168 15.05 15.11 3.15
N ILE A 169 16.04 15.09 4.06
CA ILE A 169 16.33 13.92 4.87
C ILE A 169 15.82 14.21 6.28
N ILE A 170 14.93 13.36 6.79
CA ILE A 170 14.35 13.49 8.13
C ILE A 170 14.56 12.16 8.85
N LYS A 171 15.32 12.17 9.96
CA LYS A 171 15.59 10.97 10.78
C LYS A 171 16.04 9.75 9.93
N GLY A 172 16.92 9.98 8.94
CA GLY A 172 17.43 8.95 8.04
C GLY A 172 16.50 8.54 6.89
N MET A 173 15.29 9.08 6.82
CA MET A 173 14.34 8.84 5.73
C MET A 173 14.47 9.93 4.68
N VAL A 174 14.28 9.56 3.41
CA VAL A 174 14.40 10.47 2.27
C VAL A 174 13.00 10.83 1.77
N GLU A 175 12.66 12.10 1.88
CA GLU A 175 11.49 12.70 1.25
C GLU A 175 11.90 13.43 -0.01
N ILE A 176 11.25 13.09 -1.12
CA ILE A 176 11.60 13.60 -2.44
C ILE A 176 10.36 14.22 -3.05
N CYS A 177 10.46 15.50 -3.41
CA CYS A 177 9.56 16.13 -4.35
C CYS A 177 10.30 16.25 -5.68
N TYR A 178 9.74 15.75 -6.77
CA TYR A 178 10.28 16.02 -8.10
C TYR A 178 9.19 16.45 -9.06
N ARG A 179 9.53 17.37 -9.96
CA ARG A 179 8.63 17.89 -10.99
C ARG A 179 8.79 17.05 -12.23
N ASN A 180 7.74 16.29 -12.59
CA ASN A 180 7.66 15.74 -13.94
C ASN A 180 7.06 16.78 -14.90
N ASP A 181 6.88 16.41 -16.17
CA ASP A 181 6.38 17.33 -17.20
C ASP A 181 4.98 17.91 -16.92
N LYS A 182 4.20 17.28 -16.03
CA LYS A 182 2.79 17.62 -15.77
C LYS A 182 2.53 18.16 -14.37
N LYS A 183 3.23 17.66 -13.36
CA LYS A 183 2.93 17.90 -11.94
C LYS A 183 4.10 17.56 -11.02
N ASP A 184 3.98 18.03 -9.79
CA ASP A 184 4.83 17.63 -8.69
C ASP A 184 4.45 16.22 -8.23
N ILE A 185 5.46 15.38 -8.02
CA ILE A 185 5.32 14.05 -7.46
C ILE A 185 6.11 14.00 -6.16
N TYR A 186 5.44 13.55 -5.10
CA TYR A 186 6.01 13.41 -3.77
C TYR A 186 6.17 11.93 -3.46
N ILE A 187 7.37 11.55 -3.03
CA ILE A 187 7.75 10.19 -2.67
C ILE A 187 8.42 10.22 -1.31
N LEU A 188 8.01 9.29 -0.46
CA LEU A 188 8.66 8.97 0.79
C LEU A 188 9.37 7.64 0.62
N SER A 189 10.67 7.58 0.93
CA SER A 189 11.45 6.35 0.90
C SER A 189 12.37 6.25 2.12
N THR A 190 12.48 5.04 2.67
CA THR A 190 13.47 4.72 3.72
C THR A 190 14.62 3.84 3.21
N GLU A 191 14.61 3.49 1.93
CA GLU A 191 15.66 2.68 1.27
C GLU A 191 16.47 3.49 0.27
N PHE A 192 15.80 4.25 -0.60
CA PHE A 192 16.42 4.83 -1.77
C PHE A 192 16.85 6.27 -1.52
N SER A 193 18.03 6.61 -2.04
CA SER A 193 18.51 7.98 -2.12
C SER A 193 17.75 8.79 -3.16
N SER A 194 17.96 10.11 -3.16
CA SER A 194 17.31 11.00 -4.12
C SER A 194 18.01 11.12 -5.45
N HIS A 195 19.09 10.36 -5.71
CA HIS A 195 19.84 10.46 -6.95
C HIS A 195 18.95 10.20 -8.17
N PHE A 196 19.17 11.00 -9.21
CA PHE A 196 18.47 10.82 -10.47
C PHE A 196 19.17 9.73 -11.26
N ALA A 197 18.37 8.84 -11.83
CA ALA A 197 18.81 7.83 -12.76
C ALA A 197 17.96 7.88 -14.02
N ASP A 198 18.52 7.36 -15.11
CA ASP A 198 17.77 7.18 -16.34
C ASP A 198 16.71 6.09 -16.12
N SER A 199 15.47 6.42 -16.48
CA SER A 199 14.33 5.53 -16.38
C SER A 199 13.63 5.48 -17.72
N LYS A 200 13.59 4.28 -18.30
CA LYS A 200 12.94 3.98 -19.56
C LYS A 200 11.48 3.58 -19.31
N ASN A 201 10.54 4.21 -20.00
CA ASN A 201 9.14 3.79 -19.97
C ASN A 201 8.90 2.60 -20.92
N SER A 202 7.69 2.03 -20.91
CA SER A 202 7.30 0.91 -21.78
C SER A 202 7.37 1.22 -23.29
N ARG A 203 7.38 2.51 -23.67
CA ARG A 203 7.51 2.97 -25.07
C ARG A 203 8.96 3.25 -25.47
N GLY A 204 9.90 2.99 -24.57
CA GLY A 204 11.33 3.20 -24.79
C GLY A 204 11.84 4.63 -24.60
N THR A 205 10.99 5.59 -24.22
CA THR A 205 11.41 6.96 -23.91
C THR A 205 12.21 6.98 -22.62
N VAL A 206 13.40 7.58 -22.66
CA VAL A 206 14.26 7.77 -21.49
C VAL A 206 13.93 9.09 -20.81
N SER A 207 13.79 9.06 -19.49
CA SER A 207 13.57 10.24 -18.66
C SER A 207 14.41 10.14 -17.39
N LYS A 208 14.91 11.26 -16.89
CA LYS A 208 15.60 11.28 -15.60
C LYS A 208 14.59 11.39 -14.47
N LYS A 209 14.65 10.46 -13.52
CA LYS A 209 13.78 10.43 -12.33
C LYS A 209 14.58 10.01 -11.10
N PRO A 210 14.15 10.38 -9.88
CA PRO A 210 14.73 9.80 -8.68
C PRO A 210 14.68 8.27 -8.71
N LEU A 211 15.71 7.61 -8.18
CA LEU A 211 15.75 6.14 -8.07
C LEU A 211 14.51 5.59 -7.36
N SER A 212 14.09 6.22 -6.25
CA SER A 212 12.87 5.85 -5.53
C SER A 212 11.61 5.87 -6.42
N ALA A 213 11.50 6.86 -7.33
CA ALA A 213 10.40 6.96 -8.28
C ALA A 213 10.47 5.89 -9.36
N SER A 214 11.67 5.56 -9.82
CA SER A 214 11.88 4.51 -10.81
C SER A 214 11.52 3.14 -10.23
N SER A 215 12.06 2.80 -9.05
CA SER A 215 11.77 1.56 -8.31
C SER A 215 10.29 1.43 -7.95
N TYR A 216 9.65 2.52 -7.53
CA TYR A 216 8.21 2.51 -7.26
C TYR A 216 7.40 2.15 -8.51
N ASN A 217 7.72 2.76 -9.65
CA ASN A 217 6.99 2.50 -10.89
C ASN A 217 7.22 1.08 -11.41
N SER A 218 8.42 0.50 -11.27
CA SER A 218 8.67 -0.86 -11.74
C SER A 218 7.87 -1.90 -10.96
N LEU A 219 7.69 -1.70 -9.65
CA LEU A 219 7.04 -2.69 -8.79
C LEU A 219 5.52 -2.50 -8.69
N MET A 220 5.05 -1.26 -8.52
CA MET A 220 3.61 -1.01 -8.40
C MET A 220 2.85 -1.22 -9.71
N VAL A 221 3.48 -0.98 -10.87
CA VAL A 221 2.81 -1.18 -12.17
C VAL A 221 2.55 -2.67 -12.42
N VAL A 222 3.46 -3.56 -12.06
CA VAL A 222 3.25 -5.01 -12.23
C VAL A 222 2.07 -5.46 -11.37
N LEU A 223 1.97 -4.95 -10.15
CA LEU A 223 0.83 -5.26 -9.28
C LEU A 223 -0.50 -4.76 -9.83
N MET A 224 -0.53 -3.52 -10.36
CA MET A 224 -1.71 -2.97 -11.01
C MET A 224 -2.16 -3.80 -12.22
N LEU A 225 -1.24 -4.45 -12.93
CA LEU A 225 -1.57 -5.28 -14.09
C LEU A 225 -2.13 -6.65 -13.72
N VAL A 226 -1.67 -7.26 -12.63
CA VAL A 226 -2.10 -8.60 -12.21
C VAL A 226 -3.37 -8.56 -11.37
N ILE A 227 -3.48 -7.59 -10.45
CA ILE A 227 -4.53 -7.61 -9.40
C ILE A 227 -5.70 -6.68 -9.68
N LYS A 228 -5.49 -5.59 -10.45
CA LYS A 228 -6.54 -4.61 -10.76
C LYS A 228 -7.24 -4.83 -12.11
N ARG A 229 -6.89 -5.90 -12.85
CA ARG A 229 -7.53 -6.28 -14.12
C ARG A 229 -8.76 -7.16 -13.94
#